data_AF-A0A0P1KLJ5-F1
#
_entry.id   AF-A0A0P1KLJ5-F1
#
_cell.length_a   1.000
_cell.length_b   1.000
_cell.length_c   1.000
_cell.angle_alpha   90.00
_cell.angle_beta   90.00
_cell.angle_gamma   90.00
#
_symmetry.space_group_name_H-M   'P 1'
#
loop_
_entity.id
_entity.type
_entity.pdbx_description
1 polymer ?
#
loop_
_entity_poly.entity_id
_entity_poly.type
_entity_poly.pdbx_seq_one_letter_code
_entity_poly.pdbx_strand_id
1 'polypeptide(L)' 'KTATFMPKPVFNDNGTGMQVHQSLWKDRPPLFFGEWGYPDLSQTGRWYIGGI' A
#
# COMPACT_ATOMS: atom_id res chain seq x y z
N LYS A 1 32.29 -0.74 -5.87
CA LYS A 1 30.99 -0.11 -5.49
C LYS A 1 29.98 -1.23 -5.29
N THR A 2 29.12 -1.13 -4.27
CA THR A 2 28.15 -2.19 -3.89
C THR A 2 26.80 -1.56 -3.58
N ALA A 3 25.70 -2.19 -3.99
CA ALA A 3 24.34 -1.77 -3.64
C ALA A 3 23.98 -2.20 -2.21
N THR A 4 23.14 -1.42 -1.52
CA THR A 4 22.60 -1.76 -0.20
C THR A 4 21.11 -1.41 -0.15
N PHE A 5 20.34 -2.23 0.56
CA PHE A 5 18.92 -2.01 0.83
C PHE A 5 18.69 -1.60 2.29
N MET A 6 19.74 -1.15 2.97
CA MET A 6 19.63 -0.63 4.34
C MET A 6 18.61 0.52 4.38
N PRO A 7 17.68 0.56 5.34
CA PRO A 7 16.64 1.60 5.38
C PRO A 7 17.16 3.02 5.52
N LYS A 8 18.34 3.20 6.13
CA LYS A 8 18.96 4.51 6.33
C LYS A 8 20.50 4.41 6.32
N PRO A 9 21.13 4.38 5.14
CA PRO A 9 22.59 4.23 5.04
C PRO A 9 23.35 5.54 5.27
N VAL A 10 22.68 6.70 5.16
CA VAL A 10 23.29 8.03 5.22
C VAL A 10 22.57 8.92 6.23
N PHE A 11 23.32 9.54 7.13
CA PHE A 11 22.80 10.52 8.09
C PHE A 11 22.40 11.81 7.36
N ASN A 12 21.24 12.38 7.72
CA ASN A 12 20.69 13.62 7.14
C ASN A 12 20.38 13.58 5.62
N ASP A 13 20.23 12.40 5.03
CA ASP A 13 19.70 12.18 3.67
C ASP A 13 18.49 11.25 3.72
N ASN A 14 17.70 11.11 2.66
CA ASN A 14 16.53 10.25 2.61
C ASN A 14 16.88 8.77 2.85
N GLY A 15 15.94 8.05 3.46
CA GLY A 15 16.05 6.60 3.63
C GLY A 15 15.58 5.82 2.39
N THR A 16 15.75 4.51 2.41
CA THR A 16 15.18 3.59 1.42
C THR A 16 13.95 2.92 2.05
N GLY A 17 12.79 3.14 1.45
CA GLY A 17 11.54 2.49 1.82
C GLY A 17 11.13 1.40 0.83
N MET A 18 10.17 0.58 1.21
CA MET A 18 9.55 -0.44 0.36
C MET A 18 8.04 -0.27 0.42
N GLN A 19 7.50 0.70 -0.31
CA GLN A 19 6.06 0.92 -0.37
C GLN A 19 5.41 -0.26 -1.10
N VAL A 20 4.37 -0.84 -0.50
CA VAL A 20 3.64 -1.98 -1.05
C VAL A 20 2.21 -1.58 -1.34
N HIS A 21 1.85 -1.56 -2.63
CA HIS A 21 0.47 -1.42 -3.06
C HIS A 21 -0.23 -2.77 -2.97
N GLN A 22 -1.30 -2.85 -2.19
CA GLN A 22 -2.06 -4.08 -1.95
C GLN A 22 -3.47 -3.94 -2.53
N SER A 23 -3.98 -5.01 -3.14
CA SER A 23 -5.35 -5.06 -3.66
C SER A 23 -5.93 -6.47 -3.50
N LEU A 24 -7.21 -6.57 -3.17
CA LEU A 24 -7.93 -7.84 -3.11
C LEU A 24 -8.82 -8.00 -4.35
N TRP A 25 -8.86 -9.24 -4.84
CA TRP A 25 -9.63 -9.65 -6.01
C TRP A 25 -10.40 -10.92 -5.69
N LYS A 26 -11.62 -11.02 -6.19
CA LYS A 26 -12.38 -12.27 -6.23
C LYS A 26 -13.12 -12.31 -7.55
N ASP A 27 -12.95 -13.41 -8.28
CA ASP A 27 -13.36 -13.52 -9.67
C ASP A 27 -12.71 -12.41 -10.52
N ARG A 28 -13.49 -11.60 -11.25
CA ARG A 28 -12.97 -10.54 -12.13
C ARG A 28 -12.96 -9.11 -11.58
N PRO A 29 -13.95 -8.62 -10.81
CA PRO A 29 -13.90 -7.23 -10.36
C PRO A 29 -12.94 -7.05 -9.16
N PRO A 30 -12.25 -5.89 -9.06
CA PRO A 30 -11.46 -5.56 -7.87
C PRO A 30 -12.38 -5.34 -6.66
N LEU A 31 -11.92 -5.78 -5.48
CA LEU A 31 -12.74 -5.69 -4.26
C LEU A 31 -12.58 -4.38 -3.50
N PHE A 32 -11.55 -3.57 -3.79
CA PHE A 32 -11.31 -2.31 -3.08
C PHE A 32 -12.06 -1.12 -3.68
N PHE A 33 -12.54 -1.20 -4.92
CA PHE A 33 -13.31 -0.12 -5.52
C PHE A 33 -14.76 -0.12 -4.99
N GLY A 34 -15.27 1.07 -4.62
CA GLY A 34 -16.64 1.28 -4.23
C GLY A 34 -17.13 2.68 -4.57
N GLU A 35 -17.98 2.78 -5.61
CA GLU A 35 -18.47 4.04 -6.23
C GLU A 35 -19.04 5.07 -5.26
N TRP A 36 -19.63 4.64 -4.13
CA TRP A 36 -20.27 5.52 -3.16
C TRP A 36 -19.51 5.63 -1.82
N GLY A 37 -18.30 5.07 -1.75
CA GLY A 37 -17.43 5.22 -0.58
C GLY A 37 -16.53 6.45 -0.71
N TYR A 38 -16.24 7.15 0.38
CA TYR A 38 -15.11 8.09 0.40
C TYR A 38 -13.83 7.29 0.68
N PRO A 39 -12.73 7.38 -0.11
CA PRO A 39 -12.51 7.95 -1.45
C PRO A 39 -12.56 6.87 -2.56
N ASP A 40 -13.74 6.63 -3.13
CA ASP A 40 -14.06 5.51 -4.04
C ASP A 40 -13.66 4.13 -3.51
N LEU A 41 -13.65 3.99 -2.18
CA LEU A 41 -13.18 2.82 -1.46
C LEU A 41 -14.35 2.00 -0.91
N SER A 42 -14.37 0.72 -1.28
CA SER A 42 -15.36 -0.24 -0.81
C SER A 42 -15.26 -0.46 0.71
N GLN A 43 -16.32 -1.03 1.30
CA GLN A 43 -16.28 -1.40 2.71
C GLN A 43 -15.19 -2.44 3.01
N THR A 44 -14.95 -3.38 2.09
CA THR A 44 -13.85 -4.35 2.18
C THR A 44 -12.50 -3.65 2.23
N GLY A 45 -12.28 -2.66 1.35
CA GLY A 45 -11.06 -1.85 1.36
C GLY A 45 -10.87 -1.10 2.67
N ARG A 46 -11.93 -0.49 3.20
CA ARG A 46 -11.89 0.21 4.50
C ARG A 46 -11.54 -0.71 5.66
N TRP A 47 -12.14 -1.90 5.72
CA TRP A 47 -11.83 -2.87 6.77
C TRP A 47 -10.42 -3.45 6.64
N TYR A 48 -9.95 -3.65 5.42
CA TYR A 48 -8.57 -4.06 5.17
C TYR A 48 -7.58 -3.01 5.70
N ILE A 49 -7.80 -1.72 5.39
CA ILE A 49 -6.98 -0.63 5.91
C ILE A 49 -7.06 -0.56 7.44
N GLY A 50 -8.24 -0.69 8.04
CA GLY A 50 -8.41 -0.65 9.49
C GLY A 50 -7.79 -1.84 10.23
N GLY A 51 -7.44 -2.93 9.54
CA GLY A 51 -6.75 -4.09 10.10
C GLY A 51 -5.23 -4.03 9.98
N ILE A 52 -4.70 -3.17 9.11
CA ILE A 52 -3.26 -2.84 9.04
C ILE A 52 -2.94 -1.80 10.12
#